data_AF-A0A2T0FIY0-F1
#
_entry.id   AF-A0A2T0FIY0-F1
#
_cell.length_a   1.000
_cell.length_b   1.000
_cell.length_c   1.000
_cell.angle_alpha   90.00
_cell.angle_beta   90.00
_cell.angle_gamma   90.00
#
_symmetry.space_group_name_H-M   'P 1'
#
loop_
_entity.id
_entity.type
_entity.pdbx_description
1 polymer ?
#
loop_
_entity_poly.entity_id
_entity_poly.type
_entity_poly.pdbx_seq_one_letter_code
_entity_poly.pdbx_strand_id
1 'polypeptide(L)'
;MALSNQALLTKGDRVYAKKKSQARVESVSFDRDSREEYLTGFHKRKVKRQQEAKKRAEEIARKERLAERQRIRQEKQKSIEKDLERLKEAEKAINGAINGDNEEDEEQEQEREEEFTGFSDSSGILKKRTIYTDGADETSVTVEEIQLDPYVDMSRAEAILKESTKRAHEYARHVEELESGPLPKPKPKIRKKKFRYLPKSERKQMVKKTKSR
;
A
#
# COMPACT_ATOMS: atom_id res chain seq x y z
N MET A 1 -16.65 -8.93 11.38
CA MET A 1 -18.12 -9.10 11.58
C MET A 1 -18.58 -10.31 10.79
N ALA A 2 -19.38 -11.19 11.39
CA ALA A 2 -19.93 -12.35 10.70
C ALA A 2 -20.95 -11.91 9.62
N LEU A 3 -20.96 -12.60 8.49
CA LEU A 3 -21.92 -12.35 7.42
C LEU A 3 -23.33 -12.74 7.89
N SER A 4 -24.33 -11.93 7.56
CA SER A 4 -25.75 -12.24 7.80
C SER A 4 -26.15 -13.57 7.13
N ASN A 5 -27.02 -14.34 7.78
CA ASN A 5 -27.52 -15.62 7.27
C ASN A 5 -28.14 -15.49 5.87
N GLN A 6 -28.87 -14.40 5.62
CA GLN A 6 -29.43 -14.11 4.30
C GLN A 6 -28.33 -13.89 3.25
N ALA A 7 -27.24 -13.20 3.63
CA ALA A 7 -26.10 -12.99 2.75
C ALA A 7 -25.31 -14.28 2.49
N LEU A 8 -25.21 -15.18 3.47
CA LEU A 8 -24.61 -16.51 3.32
C LEU A 8 -25.41 -17.38 2.35
N LEU A 9 -26.73 -17.43 2.51
CA LEU A 9 -27.62 -18.21 1.66
C LEU A 9 -27.68 -17.67 0.23
N THR A 10 -27.76 -16.34 0.04
CA THR A 10 -27.81 -15.70 -1.28
C THR A 10 -26.44 -15.57 -1.98
N LYS A 11 -25.34 -15.90 -1.29
CA LYS A 11 -23.99 -15.83 -1.86
C LYS A 11 -23.84 -16.74 -3.07
N GLY A 12 -24.45 -17.92 -3.04
CA GLY A 12 -24.42 -18.88 -4.14
C GLY A 12 -25.01 -18.29 -5.42
N ASP A 13 -26.20 -17.72 -5.33
CA ASP A 13 -26.91 -17.12 -6.46
C ASP A 13 -26.15 -15.94 -7.05
N ARG A 14 -25.56 -15.08 -6.19
CA ARG A 14 -24.71 -13.97 -6.64
C ARG A 14 -23.47 -14.45 -7.39
N VAL A 15 -22.83 -15.52 -6.91
CA VAL A 15 -21.68 -16.13 -7.59
C VAL A 15 -22.11 -16.73 -8.93
N TYR A 16 -23.26 -17.40 -8.99
CA TYR A 16 -23.78 -17.97 -10.22
C TYR A 16 -24.18 -16.89 -11.24
N ALA A 17 -24.87 -15.84 -10.81
CA ALA A 17 -25.22 -14.68 -11.63
C ALA A 17 -23.96 -14.01 -12.19
N LYS A 18 -22.92 -13.82 -11.37
CA LYS A 18 -21.64 -13.26 -11.81
C LYS A 18 -20.92 -14.16 -12.81
N LYS A 19 -20.96 -15.48 -12.62
CA LYS A 19 -20.40 -16.44 -13.60
C LYS A 19 -21.18 -16.44 -14.91
N LYS A 20 -22.50 -16.25 -14.86
CA LYS A 20 -23.36 -16.15 -16.04
C LYS A 20 -23.16 -14.83 -16.80
N SER A 21 -22.85 -13.74 -16.09
CA SER A 21 -22.59 -12.43 -16.72
C SER A 21 -21.17 -12.27 -17.24
N GLN A 22 -20.19 -13.01 -16.71
CA GLN A 22 -18.88 -13.10 -17.34
C GLN A 22 -19.04 -13.75 -18.71
N ALA A 23 -18.59 -13.06 -19.76
CA ALA A 23 -18.66 -13.54 -21.14
C ALA A 23 -18.13 -14.97 -21.22
N ARG A 24 -19.02 -15.90 -21.55
CA ARG A 24 -18.64 -17.28 -21.83
C ARG A 24 -17.76 -17.24 -23.07
N VAL A 25 -16.58 -17.86 -22.99
CA VAL A 25 -15.67 -17.94 -24.14
C VAL A 25 -16.42 -18.62 -25.30
N GLU A 26 -16.65 -17.90 -26.39
CA GLU A 26 -17.45 -18.37 -27.53
C GLU A 26 -16.75 -19.49 -28.32
N SER A 27 -15.43 -19.42 -28.46
CA SER A 27 -14.62 -20.44 -29.11
C SER A 27 -13.24 -20.58 -28.46
N VAL A 28 -12.71 -21.80 -28.46
CA VAL A 28 -11.36 -22.10 -27.99
C VAL A 28 -10.55 -22.57 -29.20
N SER A 29 -9.58 -21.76 -29.63
CA SER A 29 -8.62 -22.15 -30.67
C SER A 29 -7.46 -22.94 -30.06
N PHE A 30 -7.14 -24.09 -30.65
CA PHE A 30 -6.01 -24.92 -30.24
C PHE A 30 -4.85 -24.76 -31.22
N ASP A 31 -4.09 -23.70 -31.04
CA ASP A 31 -2.93 -23.43 -31.88
C ASP A 31 -1.75 -24.32 -31.46
N ARG A 32 -1.15 -25.01 -32.44
CA ARG A 32 -0.09 -26.01 -32.18
C ARG A 32 1.18 -25.34 -31.67
N ASP A 33 1.52 -24.18 -32.20
CA ASP A 33 2.72 -23.43 -31.80
C ASP A 33 2.60 -22.95 -30.36
N SER A 34 1.43 -22.41 -29.98
CA SER A 34 1.13 -22.02 -28.59
C SER A 34 1.22 -23.20 -27.62
N ARG A 35 0.82 -24.40 -28.08
CA ARG A 35 0.89 -25.63 -27.30
C ARG A 35 2.34 -26.07 -27.13
N GLU A 36 3.15 -26.00 -28.18
CA GLU A 36 4.58 -26.33 -28.12
C GLU A 36 5.34 -25.37 -27.21
N GLU A 37 5.09 -24.07 -27.30
CA GLU A 37 5.63 -23.07 -26.37
C GLU A 37 5.19 -23.33 -24.93
N TYR A 38 3.93 -23.74 -24.73
CA TYR A 38 3.45 -24.14 -23.42
C TYR A 38 4.07 -25.45 -22.95
N LEU A 39 4.39 -26.41 -23.81
CA LEU A 39 5.02 -27.65 -23.36
C LEU A 39 6.53 -27.48 -23.10
N THR A 40 7.23 -26.63 -23.85
CA THR A 40 8.68 -26.46 -23.72
C THR A 40 9.06 -25.29 -22.80
N GLY A 41 8.25 -24.23 -22.74
CA GLY A 41 8.54 -22.97 -22.05
C GLY A 41 8.30 -22.97 -20.53
N PHE A 42 8.58 -24.06 -19.81
CA PHE A 42 8.33 -24.14 -18.36
C PHE A 42 9.03 -23.04 -17.57
N HIS A 43 10.28 -22.71 -17.92
CA HIS A 43 11.03 -21.64 -17.29
C HIS A 43 10.37 -20.28 -17.52
N LYS A 44 9.97 -19.97 -18.76
CA LYS A 44 9.21 -18.75 -19.11
C LYS A 44 7.94 -18.62 -18.26
N ARG A 45 7.18 -19.71 -18.08
CA ARG A 45 5.98 -19.71 -17.22
C ARG A 45 6.29 -19.56 -15.75
N LYS A 46 7.38 -20.14 -15.26
CA LYS A 46 7.81 -19.99 -13.87
C LYS A 46 8.17 -18.53 -13.58
N VAL A 47 8.96 -17.91 -14.47
CA VAL A 47 9.33 -16.49 -14.39
C VAL A 47 8.09 -15.60 -14.49
N LYS A 48 7.21 -15.83 -15.47
CA LYS A 48 5.95 -15.09 -15.61
C LYS A 48 5.09 -15.15 -14.35
N ARG A 49 4.92 -16.34 -13.76
CA ARG A 49 4.20 -16.50 -12.48
C ARG A 49 4.83 -15.70 -11.34
N GLN A 50 6.16 -15.72 -11.23
CA GLN A 50 6.87 -14.93 -10.22
C GLN A 50 6.67 -13.42 -10.44
N GLN A 51 6.77 -12.96 -11.69
CA GLN A 51 6.53 -11.55 -12.04
C GLN A 51 5.08 -11.13 -11.77
N GLU A 52 4.09 -11.93 -12.15
CA GLU A 52 2.69 -11.67 -11.84
C GLU A 52 2.42 -11.64 -10.33
N ALA A 53 3.05 -12.53 -9.56
CA ALA A 53 2.92 -12.53 -8.11
C ALA A 53 3.50 -11.24 -7.50
N LYS A 54 4.66 -10.78 -7.98
CA LYS A 54 5.26 -9.50 -7.59
C LYS A 54 4.34 -8.31 -7.93
N LYS A 55 3.87 -8.25 -9.18
CA LYS A 55 2.94 -7.20 -9.63
C LYS A 55 1.66 -7.14 -8.79
N ARG A 56 1.04 -8.30 -8.51
CA ARG A 56 -0.15 -8.35 -7.64
C ARG A 56 0.14 -7.87 -6.22
N ALA A 57 1.30 -8.22 -5.65
CA ALA A 57 1.69 -7.74 -4.33
C ALA A 57 1.91 -6.22 -4.32
N GLU A 58 2.56 -5.67 -5.34
CA GLU A 58 2.74 -4.22 -5.53
C GLU A 58 1.41 -3.49 -5.68
N GLU A 59 0.47 -4.03 -6.46
CA GLU A 59 -0.88 -3.46 -6.61
C GLU A 59 -1.67 -3.46 -5.31
N ILE A 60 -1.56 -4.53 -4.51
CA ILE A 60 -2.20 -4.62 -3.20
C ILE A 60 -1.60 -3.57 -2.26
N ALA A 61 -0.27 -3.50 -2.16
CA ALA A 61 0.43 -2.53 -1.31
C ALA A 61 0.10 -1.08 -1.71
N ARG A 62 -0.01 -0.79 -3.02
CA ARG A 62 -0.42 0.52 -3.52
C ARG A 62 -1.85 0.87 -3.10
N LYS A 63 -2.79 -0.07 -3.22
CA LYS A 63 -4.19 0.12 -2.80
C LYS A 63 -4.31 0.32 -1.29
N GLU A 64 -3.55 -0.43 -0.51
CA GLU A 64 -3.49 -0.30 0.95
C GLU A 64 -2.96 1.07 1.36
N ARG A 65 -1.85 1.52 0.77
CA ARG A 65 -1.29 2.87 1.02
C ARG A 65 -2.26 3.98 0.68
N LEU A 66 -3.00 3.86 -0.43
CA LEU A 66 -4.02 4.84 -0.80
C LEU A 66 -5.19 4.83 0.18
N ALA A 67 -5.67 3.65 0.60
CA ALA A 67 -6.74 3.52 1.57
C ALA A 67 -6.33 4.08 2.94
N GLU A 68 -5.11 3.83 3.39
CA GLU A 68 -4.55 4.41 4.61
C GLU A 68 -4.49 5.94 4.55
N ARG A 69 -3.98 6.50 3.44
CA ARG A 69 -3.98 7.95 3.23
C ARG A 69 -5.38 8.55 3.26
N GLN A 70 -6.36 7.87 2.67
CA GLN A 70 -7.76 8.31 2.71
C GLN A 70 -8.30 8.29 4.15
N ARG A 71 -8.00 7.24 4.93
CA ARG A 71 -8.39 7.17 6.35
C ARG A 71 -7.80 8.32 7.17
N ILE A 72 -6.49 8.57 7.03
CA ILE A 72 -5.81 9.67 7.74
C ILE A 72 -6.44 11.02 7.36
N ARG A 73 -6.76 11.26 6.08
CA ARG A 73 -7.43 12.49 5.65
C ARG A 73 -8.83 12.62 6.26
N GLN A 74 -9.61 11.55 6.30
CA GLN A 74 -10.94 11.54 6.91
C GLN A 74 -10.88 11.77 8.42
N GLU A 75 -9.89 11.18 9.11
CA GLU A 75 -9.66 11.40 10.54
C GLU A 75 -9.30 12.85 10.83
N LYS A 76 -8.41 13.45 10.03
CA LYS A 76 -8.07 14.88 10.12
C LYS A 76 -9.26 15.79 9.85
N GLN A 77 -10.07 15.49 8.83
CA GLN A 77 -11.28 16.28 8.55
C GLN A 77 -12.25 16.21 9.74
N LYS A 78 -12.47 15.04 10.31
CA LYS A 78 -13.32 14.86 11.49
C LYS A 78 -12.78 15.54 12.75
N SER A 79 -11.45 15.59 12.94
CA SER A 79 -10.88 16.32 14.07
C SER A 79 -11.08 17.82 13.90
N ILE A 80 -10.82 18.35 12.69
CA ILE A 80 -11.05 19.76 12.36
C ILE A 80 -12.53 20.13 12.55
N GLU A 81 -13.46 19.30 12.08
CA GLU A 81 -14.90 19.53 12.26
C GLU A 81 -15.28 19.62 13.73
N LYS A 82 -14.80 18.70 14.58
CA LYS A 82 -15.01 18.75 16.03
C LYS A 82 -14.39 19.97 16.68
N ASP A 83 -13.21 20.39 16.24
CA ASP A 83 -12.54 21.58 16.78
C ASP A 83 -13.32 22.85 16.40
N LEU A 84 -13.85 22.93 15.17
CA LEU A 84 -14.76 24.01 14.74
C LEU A 84 -16.07 24.01 15.52
N GLU A 85 -16.66 22.85 15.79
CA GLU A 85 -17.86 22.73 16.64
C GLU A 85 -17.59 23.24 18.05
N ARG A 86 -16.47 22.83 18.68
CA ARG A 86 -16.05 23.33 19.99
C ARG A 86 -15.82 24.84 20.02
N LEU A 87 -15.20 25.39 18.96
CA LEU A 87 -15.00 26.84 18.85
C LEU A 87 -16.34 27.57 18.74
N LYS A 88 -17.27 27.08 17.93
CA LYS A 88 -18.62 27.64 17.81
C LYS A 88 -19.41 27.55 19.13
N GLU A 89 -19.27 26.47 19.88
CA GLU A 89 -19.88 26.32 21.21
C GLU A 89 -19.28 27.31 22.21
N ALA A 90 -17.96 27.47 22.22
CA ALA A 90 -17.27 28.44 23.06
C ALA A 90 -17.67 29.88 22.70
N GLU A 91 -17.74 30.22 21.41
CA GLU A 91 -18.19 31.53 20.92
C GLU A 91 -19.65 31.81 21.33
N LYS A 92 -20.54 30.83 21.20
CA LYS A 92 -21.93 30.96 21.70
C LYS A 92 -22.00 31.15 23.21
N ALA A 93 -21.16 30.46 23.99
CA ALA A 93 -21.10 30.63 25.43
C ALA A 93 -20.58 32.03 25.82
N ILE A 94 -19.59 32.55 25.10
CA ILE A 94 -19.05 33.91 25.29
C ILE A 94 -20.09 34.96 24.87
N ASN A 95 -20.65 34.88 23.66
CA ASN A 95 -21.67 35.83 23.18
C ASN A 95 -22.97 35.78 24.01
N GLY A 96 -23.33 34.60 24.53
CA GLY A 96 -24.44 34.44 25.47
C GLY A 96 -24.17 35.04 26.86
N ALA A 97 -22.91 35.20 27.26
CA ALA A 97 -22.51 35.90 28.48
C ALA A 97 -22.37 37.42 28.28
N ILE A 98 -22.03 37.87 27.07
CA ILE A 98 -21.87 39.30 26.74
C ILE A 98 -23.22 40.00 26.52
N ASN A 99 -24.23 39.32 25.95
CA ASN A 99 -25.57 39.90 25.75
C ASN A 99 -26.43 40.00 27.03
N GLY A 100 -25.83 39.84 28.22
CA GLY A 100 -26.51 39.87 29.52
C GLY A 100 -26.32 41.15 30.33
N ASP A 101 -25.39 42.04 29.96
CA ASP A 101 -25.18 43.32 30.66
C ASP A 101 -24.23 44.22 29.84
N ASN A 102 -24.79 45.10 28.99
CA ASN A 102 -24.39 46.49 28.79
C ASN A 102 -25.01 47.07 27.52
N GLU A 103 -25.97 47.97 27.74
CA GLU A 103 -26.23 49.10 26.86
C GLU A 103 -25.01 50.04 26.89
N GLU A 104 -24.72 50.64 25.73
CA GLU A 104 -23.83 51.79 25.51
C GLU A 104 -22.32 51.58 25.74
N ASP A 105 -21.57 51.42 24.65
CA ASP A 105 -20.49 52.36 24.31
C ASP A 105 -20.12 52.20 22.83
N GLU A 106 -20.62 53.13 22.02
CA GLU A 106 -20.01 53.50 20.74
C GLU A 106 -18.70 54.21 21.05
N GLU A 107 -17.53 53.64 20.74
CA GLU A 107 -16.35 54.46 20.46
C GLU A 107 -15.21 53.69 19.75
N GLN A 108 -14.91 54.18 18.54
CA GLN A 108 -13.60 54.22 17.87
C GLN A 108 -13.02 52.93 17.30
N GLU A 109 -13.50 52.64 16.09
CA GLU A 109 -12.80 51.94 15.02
C GLU A 109 -11.57 52.78 14.59
N GLN A 110 -10.41 52.49 15.15
CA GLN A 110 -9.12 52.80 14.53
C GLN A 110 -8.56 51.51 13.93
N GLU A 111 -8.91 51.26 12.68
CA GLU A 111 -8.19 50.34 11.80
C GLU A 111 -6.73 50.83 11.68
N ARG A 112 -5.85 50.30 12.55
CA ARG A 112 -4.46 50.12 12.15
C ARG A 112 -4.42 48.87 11.29
N GLU A 113 -4.55 49.07 9.99
CA GLU A 113 -4.03 48.15 8.99
C GLU A 113 -2.51 48.08 9.16
N GLU A 114 -2.03 47.28 10.12
CA GLU A 114 -0.66 46.77 10.06
C GLU A 114 -0.65 45.74 8.92
N GLU A 115 -0.54 46.25 7.70
CA GLU A 115 -0.23 45.51 6.50
C GLU A 115 1.04 44.69 6.80
N PHE A 116 0.84 43.39 7.06
CA PHE A 116 1.92 42.45 7.24
C PHE A 116 2.72 42.42 5.92
N THR A 117 3.80 43.21 5.86
CA THR A 117 4.78 43.16 4.77
C THR A 117 5.58 41.88 4.94
N GLY A 118 4.95 40.77 4.54
CA GLY A 118 5.54 39.44 4.56
C GLY A 118 6.91 39.48 3.90
N PHE A 119 7.88 38.85 4.58
CA PHE A 119 9.27 38.62 4.15
C PHE A 119 9.60 39.35 2.87
N SER A 120 10.29 40.50 2.98
CA SER A 120 10.94 41.14 1.85
C SER A 120 11.56 40.03 0.99
N ASP A 121 11.09 39.91 -0.25
CA ASP A 121 11.69 39.05 -1.26
C ASP A 121 13.14 39.51 -1.41
N SER A 122 14.02 39.01 -0.54
CA SER A 122 15.38 38.72 -0.92
C SER A 122 15.20 37.70 -2.01
N SER A 123 15.08 38.19 -3.24
CA SER A 123 15.14 37.43 -4.47
C SER A 123 16.47 36.70 -4.47
N GLY A 124 16.53 35.61 -3.70
CA GLY A 124 17.57 34.63 -3.76
C GLY A 124 17.52 34.10 -5.18
N ILE A 125 18.66 34.15 -5.84
CA ILE A 125 18.96 33.82 -7.24
C ILE A 125 18.51 32.38 -7.66
N LEU A 126 17.80 31.64 -6.80
CA LEU A 126 17.58 30.20 -6.85
C LEU A 126 16.23 29.73 -7.42
N LYS A 127 15.28 30.62 -7.77
CA LYS A 127 14.01 30.21 -8.38
C LYS A 127 13.80 30.88 -9.74
N LYS A 128 14.19 30.18 -10.81
CA LYS A 128 13.93 30.60 -12.19
C LYS A 128 12.59 30.02 -12.64
N ARG A 129 11.60 30.88 -12.87
CA ARG A 129 10.33 30.53 -13.52
C ARG A 129 10.48 30.72 -15.03
N THR A 130 10.24 29.66 -15.79
CA THR A 130 10.19 29.70 -17.26
C THR A 130 8.78 29.36 -17.73
N ILE A 131 8.20 30.21 -18.57
CA ILE A 131 6.87 30.02 -19.14
C ILE A 131 7.05 29.55 -20.59
N TYR A 132 6.40 28.46 -20.94
CA TYR A 132 6.35 27.93 -22.29
C TYR A 132 4.92 28.08 -22.82
N THR A 133 4.82 28.69 -24.00
CA THR A 133 3.57 28.84 -24.74
C THR A 133 3.60 27.90 -25.93
N ASP A 134 2.69 26.93 -25.96
CA ASP A 134 2.46 26.07 -27.12
C ASP A 134 0.99 26.24 -27.55
N GLY A 135 0.76 27.12 -28.53
CA GLY A 135 -0.57 27.48 -28.99
C GLY A 135 -1.38 28.27 -27.95
N ALA A 136 -2.52 27.72 -27.52
CA ALA A 136 -3.47 28.37 -26.61
C ALA A 136 -3.26 28.03 -25.13
N ASP A 137 -2.37 27.08 -24.82
CA ASP A 137 -2.12 26.62 -23.46
C ASP A 137 -0.79 27.17 -22.94
N GLU A 138 -0.83 27.79 -21.76
CA GLU A 138 0.35 28.28 -21.06
C GLU A 138 0.78 27.29 -19.98
N THR A 139 2.03 26.82 -20.04
CA THR A 139 2.61 25.93 -19.03
C THR A 139 3.82 26.59 -18.37
N SER A 140 3.81 26.68 -17.03
CA SER A 140 4.92 27.25 -16.27
C SER A 140 5.73 26.15 -15.58
N VAL A 141 7.04 26.15 -15.78
CA VAL A 141 7.99 25.26 -15.08
C VAL A 141 8.82 26.09 -14.11
N THR A 142 8.77 25.71 -12.82
CA THR A 142 9.65 26.22 -11.77
C THR A 142 10.85 25.29 -11.59
N VAL A 143 12.05 25.77 -11.88
CA VAL A 143 13.29 25.03 -11.62
C VAL A 143 13.87 25.51 -10.30
N GLU A 144 13.94 24.61 -9.32
CA GLU A 144 14.60 24.82 -8.03
C GLU A 144 15.94 24.06 -8.03
N GLU A 145 17.04 24.75 -7.72
CA GLU A 145 18.34 24.10 -7.53
C GLU A 145 18.32 23.30 -6.22
N ILE A 146 18.35 21.97 -6.32
CA ILE A 146 18.47 21.09 -5.17
C ILE A 146 19.89 21.26 -4.62
N GLN A 147 20.03 21.86 -3.44
CA GLN A 147 21.27 21.82 -2.69
C GLN A 147 21.50 20.38 -2.25
N LEU A 148 22.22 19.61 -3.06
CA LEU A 148 22.79 18.34 -2.59
C LEU A 148 23.93 18.69 -1.65
N ASP A 149 23.77 18.36 -0.37
CA ASP A 149 24.85 18.46 0.60
C ASP A 149 26.07 17.69 0.05
N PRO A 150 27.24 18.33 -0.09
CA PRO A 150 28.45 17.66 -0.60
C PRO A 150 28.98 16.61 0.38
N TYR A 151 28.48 16.59 1.62
CA TYR A 151 28.80 15.59 2.63
C TYR A 151 27.92 14.36 2.48
N VAL A 152 28.43 13.38 1.73
CA VAL A 152 27.90 12.01 1.77
C VAL A 152 28.18 11.45 3.17
N ASP A 153 27.12 11.00 3.84
CA ASP A 153 27.20 10.42 5.18
C ASP A 153 27.89 9.04 5.13
N MET A 154 29.22 9.02 5.28
CA MET A 154 30.08 7.83 5.14
C MET A 154 30.05 6.90 6.37
N SER A 155 29.26 7.23 7.39
CA SER A 155 29.13 6.44 8.62
C SER A 155 28.79 4.96 8.38
N ARG A 156 28.09 4.65 7.28
CA ARG A 156 27.69 3.29 6.89
C ARG A 156 28.57 2.64 5.84
N ALA A 157 29.53 3.37 5.26
CA ALA A 157 30.33 2.90 4.12
C ALA A 157 31.14 1.64 4.47
N GLU A 158 31.72 1.58 5.67
CA GLU A 158 32.45 0.40 6.13
C GLU A 158 31.56 -0.82 6.33
N ALA A 159 30.35 -0.64 6.84
CA ALA A 159 29.41 -1.74 7.04
C ALA A 159 29.00 -2.34 5.70
N ILE A 160 28.71 -1.49 4.71
CA ILE A 160 28.37 -1.90 3.35
C ILE A 160 29.55 -2.64 2.69
N LEU A 161 30.78 -2.16 2.87
CA LEU A 161 31.99 -2.81 2.35
C LEU A 161 32.24 -4.18 2.99
N LYS A 162 32.00 -4.31 4.30
CA LYS A 162 32.09 -5.58 5.03
C LYS A 162 31.01 -6.57 4.58
N GLU A 163 29.81 -6.10 4.27
CA GLU A 163 28.74 -6.96 3.73
C GLU A 163 29.02 -7.42 2.30
N SER A 164 29.51 -6.52 1.44
CA SER A 164 29.83 -6.85 0.04
C SER A 164 30.96 -7.86 -0.06
N THR A 165 32.01 -7.69 0.74
CA THR A 165 33.14 -8.63 0.80
C THR A 165 32.73 -10.00 1.32
N LYS A 166 31.88 -10.07 2.36
CA LYS A 166 31.31 -11.33 2.84
C LYS A 166 30.49 -12.04 1.76
N ARG A 167 29.61 -11.32 1.06
CA ARG A 167 28.80 -11.88 -0.03
C ARG A 167 29.67 -12.41 -1.17
N ALA A 168 30.72 -11.69 -1.54
CA ALA A 168 31.67 -12.12 -2.57
C ALA A 168 32.40 -13.41 -2.16
N HIS A 169 32.85 -13.51 -0.91
CA HIS A 169 33.47 -14.73 -0.38
C HIS A 169 32.50 -15.92 -0.33
N GLU A 170 31.26 -15.72 0.10
CA GLU A 170 30.22 -16.76 0.10
C GLU A 170 29.93 -17.25 -1.32
N TYR A 171 29.87 -16.34 -2.28
CA TYR A 171 29.68 -16.68 -3.69
C TYR A 171 30.86 -17.47 -4.24
N ALA A 172 32.10 -17.03 -4.00
CA ALA A 172 33.30 -17.75 -4.42
C ALA A 172 33.34 -19.17 -3.83
N ARG A 173 33.04 -19.31 -2.53
CA ARG A 173 32.93 -20.62 -1.87
C ARG A 173 31.85 -21.50 -2.50
N HIS A 174 30.71 -20.93 -2.86
CA HIS A 174 29.62 -21.68 -3.50
C HIS A 174 29.97 -22.11 -4.92
N VAL A 175 30.73 -21.30 -5.67
CA VAL A 175 31.23 -21.66 -7.00
C VAL A 175 32.28 -22.77 -6.88
N GLU A 176 33.23 -22.64 -5.97
CA GLU A 176 34.22 -23.70 -5.68
C GLU A 176 33.55 -25.00 -5.23
N GLU A 177 32.52 -24.95 -4.39
CA GLU A 177 31.76 -26.12 -3.95
C GLU A 177 31.01 -26.81 -5.12
N LEU A 178 30.56 -26.03 -6.12
CA LEU A 178 29.94 -26.56 -7.33
C LEU A 178 30.95 -27.14 -8.33
N GLU A 179 32.16 -26.58 -8.41
CA GLU A 179 33.19 -26.99 -9.37
C GLU A 179 34.07 -28.14 -8.86
N SER A 180 34.35 -28.20 -7.55
CA SER A 180 35.29 -29.17 -6.95
C SER A 180 34.62 -30.27 -6.11
N GLY A 181 33.31 -30.16 -5.84
CA GLY A 181 32.58 -31.06 -4.95
C GLY A 181 31.93 -32.25 -5.69
N PRO A 182 31.93 -33.47 -5.11
CA PRO A 182 31.07 -34.54 -5.59
C PRO A 182 29.60 -34.11 -5.45
N LEU A 183 28.80 -34.34 -6.50
CA LEU A 183 27.37 -34.04 -6.54
C LEU A 183 26.69 -34.37 -5.21
N PRO A 184 25.97 -33.42 -4.58
CA PRO A 184 25.37 -33.63 -3.28
C PRO A 184 24.41 -34.82 -3.33
N LYS A 185 24.69 -35.86 -2.53
CA LYS A 185 23.84 -37.05 -2.44
C LYS A 185 22.42 -36.58 -2.08
N PRO A 186 21.37 -37.09 -2.76
CA PRO A 186 20.00 -36.66 -2.51
C PRO A 186 19.66 -36.92 -1.04
N LYS A 187 19.27 -35.86 -0.31
CA LYS A 187 18.82 -35.99 1.08
C LYS A 187 17.70 -37.04 1.16
N PRO A 188 17.73 -37.97 2.13
CA PRO A 188 16.69 -38.99 2.25
C PRO A 188 15.33 -38.32 2.41
N LYS A 189 14.37 -38.66 1.53
CA LYS A 189 13.03 -38.09 1.54
C LYS A 189 12.36 -38.41 2.89
N ILE A 190 12.15 -37.38 3.72
CA ILE A 190 11.38 -37.51 4.96
C ILE A 190 9.97 -37.97 4.57
N ARG A 191 9.63 -39.21 4.92
CA ARG A 191 8.30 -39.77 4.66
C ARG A 191 7.29 -38.95 5.45
N LYS A 192 6.31 -38.36 4.76
CA LYS A 192 5.20 -37.67 5.42
C LYS A 192 4.55 -38.61 6.44
N LYS A 193 4.33 -38.15 7.67
CA LYS A 193 3.59 -38.91 8.68
C LYS A 193 2.22 -39.26 8.08
N LYS A 194 1.91 -40.55 7.98
CA LYS A 194 0.57 -40.97 7.57
C LYS A 194 -0.38 -40.60 8.71
N PHE A 195 -1.16 -39.55 8.52
CA PHE A 195 -2.31 -39.32 9.41
C PHE A 195 -3.22 -40.54 9.25
N ARG A 196 -3.28 -41.38 10.28
CA ARG A 196 -4.33 -42.39 10.36
C ARG A 196 -5.52 -41.67 10.94
N TYR A 197 -6.64 -41.64 10.22
CA TYR A 197 -7.90 -41.24 10.84
C TYR A 197 -8.14 -42.12 12.06
N LEU A 198 -8.71 -41.55 13.12
CA LEU A 198 -9.24 -42.36 14.21
C LEU A 198 -10.10 -43.49 13.62
N PRO A 199 -10.00 -44.73 14.13
CA PRO A 199 -10.83 -45.85 13.69
C PRO A 199 -12.31 -45.46 13.71
N LYS A 200 -13.11 -46.11 12.86
CA LYS A 200 -14.54 -45.78 12.69
C LYS A 200 -15.31 -45.75 14.02
N SER A 201 -14.92 -46.57 15.00
CA SER A 201 -15.46 -46.62 16.36
C SER A 201 -15.29 -45.30 17.10
N GLU A 202 -14.05 -44.82 17.22
CA GLU A 202 -13.70 -43.56 17.90
C GLU A 202 -14.32 -42.35 17.20
N ARG A 203 -14.39 -42.37 15.86
CA ARG A 203 -15.05 -41.32 15.07
C ARG A 203 -16.55 -41.23 15.39
N LYS A 204 -17.24 -42.37 15.53
CA LYS A 204 -18.65 -42.40 15.93
C LYS A 204 -18.85 -41.90 17.36
N GLN A 205 -17.93 -42.20 18.28
CA GLN A 205 -18.01 -41.73 19.67
C GLN A 205 -17.85 -40.21 19.77
N MET A 206 -16.87 -39.62 19.04
CA MET A 206 -16.74 -38.16 18.99
C MET A 206 -17.98 -37.50 18.39
N VAL A 207 -18.52 -38.01 17.28
CA VAL A 207 -19.74 -37.47 16.66
C VAL A 207 -20.94 -37.53 17.62
N LYS A 208 -21.07 -38.62 18.40
CA LYS A 208 -22.11 -38.70 19.44
C LYS A 208 -21.89 -37.64 20.53
N LYS A 209 -20.65 -37.47 20.99
CA LYS A 209 -20.28 -36.51 22.04
C LYS A 209 -20.46 -35.05 21.62
N THR A 210 -20.28 -34.75 20.33
CA THR A 210 -20.52 -33.41 19.77
C THR A 210 -21.99 -33.15 19.46
N LYS A 211 -22.81 -34.19 19.24
CA LYS A 211 -24.26 -34.06 19.00
C LYS A 211 -25.08 -34.03 20.29
N SER A 212 -24.54 -34.57 21.38
CA SER A 212 -25.17 -34.55 22.69
C SER A 212 -24.91 -33.25 23.48
N ARG A 213 -24.33 -32.24 22.82
CA ARG A 213 -23.94 -30.96 23.40
C ARG A 213 -24.53 -29.86 22.53
#